data_AF-A0A4Q3UPG6-F1
#
_entry.id   AF-A0A4Q3UPG6-F1
#
_cell.length_a   1.000
_cell.length_b   1.000
_cell.length_c   1.000
_cell.angle_alpha   90.00
_cell.angle_beta   90.00
_cell.angle_gamma   90.00
#
_symmetry.space_group_name_H-M   'P 1'
#
loop_
_entity.id
_entity.type
_entity.pdbx_description
1 polymer ?
#
loop_
_entity_poly.entity_id
_entity_poly.type
_entity_poly.pdbx_seq_one_letter_code
_entity_poly.pdbx_strand_id
1 'polypeptide(L)'
;KADAVSNKGATGYWQLMPETADELGLKRNDKVDERKDLLKSTDAACRYLRILYRNLGSWTMVAAAYNGGIGRMQSHMKKQQESNYYFLSMNAETSPITRALP
;
A
#
# COMPACT_ATOMS: atom_id res chain seq x y z
N LYS A 1 1.97 -6.47 -15.11
CA LYS A 1 3.13 -6.82 -15.95
C LYS A 1 4.39 -6.25 -15.30
N ALA A 2 5.57 -6.84 -15.53
CA ALA A 2 6.82 -6.40 -14.88
C ALA A 2 7.22 -4.96 -15.25
N ASP A 3 6.84 -4.51 -16.43
CA ASP A 3 7.16 -3.22 -17.03
C ASP A 3 6.10 -2.13 -16.77
N ALA A 4 5.06 -2.45 -16.00
CA ALA A 4 4.03 -1.47 -15.68
C ALA A 4 4.60 -0.37 -14.78
N VAL A 5 4.51 0.88 -15.23
CA VAL A 5 4.94 2.07 -14.49
C VAL A 5 3.81 3.10 -14.51
N SER A 6 3.43 3.61 -13.34
CA SER A 6 2.44 4.69 -13.23
C SER A 6 3.10 6.06 -13.42
N ASN A 7 2.30 7.09 -13.72
CA ASN A 7 2.77 8.48 -13.83
C ASN A 7 3.47 8.99 -12.56
N LYS A 8 3.18 8.37 -11.40
CA LYS A 8 3.79 8.71 -10.10
C LYS A 8 4.99 7.82 -9.75
N GLY A 9 5.39 6.90 -10.62
CA GLY A 9 6.58 6.06 -10.44
C GLY A 9 6.34 4.70 -9.74
N ALA A 10 5.08 4.34 -9.47
CA ALA A 10 4.72 3.00 -9.01
C ALA A 10 5.10 1.98 -10.09
N THR A 11 5.85 0.93 -9.74
CA THR A 11 6.46 0.05 -10.76
C THR A 11 6.23 -1.44 -10.45
N GLY A 12 6.15 -2.24 -11.51
CA GLY A 12 6.21 -3.70 -11.42
C GLY A 12 4.88 -4.36 -11.12
N TYR A 13 4.93 -5.64 -10.76
CA TYR A 13 3.73 -6.47 -10.55
C TYR A 13 2.83 -5.94 -9.44
N TRP A 14 3.43 -5.46 -8.37
CA TRP A 14 2.76 -4.99 -7.17
C TRP A 14 2.57 -3.47 -7.12
N GLN A 15 2.99 -2.76 -8.18
CA GLN A 15 2.92 -1.29 -8.27
C GLN A 15 3.49 -0.61 -7.01
N LEU A 16 4.67 -1.04 -6.57
CA LEU A 16 5.32 -0.46 -5.40
C LEU A 16 5.91 0.91 -5.74
N MET A 17 5.67 1.89 -4.87
CA MET A 17 6.31 3.21 -4.95
C MET A 17 7.82 3.08 -4.72
N PRO A 18 8.64 3.95 -5.34
CA PRO A 18 10.10 3.89 -5.20
C PRO A 18 10.56 3.89 -3.74
N GLU A 19 10.02 4.80 -2.92
CA GLU A 19 10.40 4.97 -1.52
C GLU A 19 9.99 3.75 -0.70
N THR A 20 8.76 3.23 -0.92
CA THR A 20 8.29 2.01 -0.27
C THR A 20 9.15 0.79 -0.65
N ALA A 21 9.58 0.69 -1.90
CA ALA A 21 10.45 -0.39 -2.33
C ALA A 21 11.83 -0.30 -1.66
N ASP A 22 12.40 0.91 -1.55
CA ASP A 22 13.67 1.15 -0.89
C ASP A 22 13.57 0.77 0.62
N GLU A 23 12.48 1.15 1.30
CA GLU A 23 12.20 0.76 2.70
C GLU A 23 12.03 -0.76 2.89
N LEU A 24 11.47 -1.46 1.90
CA LEU A 24 11.29 -2.91 1.92
C LEU A 24 12.59 -3.67 1.58
N GLY A 25 13.65 -2.94 1.22
CA GLY A 25 14.97 -3.47 0.88
C GLY A 25 15.10 -3.95 -0.56
N LEU A 26 14.20 -3.54 -1.46
CA LEU A 26 14.34 -3.80 -2.88
C LEU A 26 15.40 -2.88 -3.47
N LYS A 27 16.33 -3.45 -4.23
CA LYS A 27 17.37 -2.69 -4.91
C LYS A 27 16.80 -1.97 -6.13
N ARG A 28 17.07 -0.67 -6.19
CA ARG A 28 16.74 0.18 -7.33
C ARG A 28 17.93 1.09 -7.69
N ASN A 29 18.39 1.00 -8.93
CA ASN A 29 19.38 1.88 -9.55
C ASN A 29 19.15 1.90 -11.07
N ASP A 30 19.98 2.64 -11.80
CA ASP A 30 19.83 2.85 -13.25
C ASP A 30 19.82 1.55 -14.08
N LYS A 31 20.37 0.45 -13.53
CA LYS A 31 20.49 -0.85 -14.21
C LYS A 31 19.52 -1.90 -13.69
N VAL A 32 19.12 -1.81 -12.42
CA VAL A 32 18.35 -2.84 -11.71
C VAL A 32 17.21 -2.20 -10.97
N ASP A 33 16.00 -2.70 -11.18
CA ASP A 33 14.81 -2.34 -10.41
C ASP A 33 14.08 -3.62 -9.98
N GLU A 34 14.32 -4.06 -8.74
CA GLU A 34 13.80 -5.31 -8.20
C GLU A 34 12.28 -5.29 -7.99
N ARG A 35 11.61 -4.14 -8.14
CA ARG A 35 10.14 -4.09 -8.23
C ARG A 35 9.60 -4.85 -9.43
N LYS A 36 10.44 -5.02 -10.47
CA LYS A 36 10.11 -5.78 -11.69
C LYS A 36 10.40 -7.28 -11.56
N ASP A 37 11.15 -7.70 -10.54
CA ASP A 37 11.39 -9.12 -10.24
C ASP A 37 10.17 -9.70 -9.53
N LEU A 38 9.56 -10.74 -10.09
CA LEU A 38 8.32 -11.31 -9.56
C LEU A 38 8.49 -11.85 -8.13
N LEU A 39 9.57 -12.58 -7.84
CA LEU A 39 9.76 -13.22 -6.54
C LEU A 39 10.09 -12.19 -5.47
N LYS A 40 11.04 -11.28 -5.76
CA LYS A 40 11.47 -10.25 -4.82
C LYS A 40 10.35 -9.25 -4.52
N SER A 41 9.65 -8.78 -5.57
CA SER A 41 8.54 -7.85 -5.38
C SER A 41 7.37 -8.48 -4.63
N THR A 42 7.12 -9.78 -4.80
CA THR A 42 6.07 -10.50 -4.06
C THR A 42 6.43 -10.66 -2.58
N ASP A 43 7.67 -11.04 -2.26
CA ASP A 43 8.13 -11.10 -0.86
C ASP A 43 7.99 -9.72 -0.18
N ALA A 44 8.46 -8.68 -0.85
CA ALA A 44 8.36 -7.30 -0.37
C ALA A 44 6.89 -6.88 -0.15
N ALA A 45 6.00 -7.16 -1.11
CA ALA A 45 4.58 -6.84 -0.99
C ALA A 45 3.91 -7.58 0.17
N CYS A 46 4.19 -8.87 0.36
CA CYS A 46 3.68 -9.65 1.49
C CYS A 46 4.17 -9.10 2.83
N ARG A 47 5.45 -8.73 2.94
CA ARG A 47 6.02 -8.08 4.12
C ARG A 47 5.34 -6.74 4.39
N TYR A 48 5.10 -5.94 3.35
CA TYR A 48 4.43 -4.66 3.48
C TYR A 48 2.99 -4.82 3.98
N LEU A 49 2.20 -5.73 3.40
CA LEU A 49 0.85 -6.04 3.87
C LEU A 49 0.82 -6.46 5.35
N ARG A 50 1.80 -7.25 5.80
CA ARG A 50 1.93 -7.61 7.22
C ARG A 50 2.26 -6.41 8.11
N ILE A 51 3.11 -5.49 7.66
CA ILE A 51 3.40 -4.24 8.37
C ILE A 51 2.14 -3.40 8.49
N LEU A 52 1.42 -3.20 7.39
CA LEU A 52 0.16 -2.46 7.39
C LEU A 52 -0.85 -3.09 8.35
N TYR A 53 -1.02 -4.42 8.32
CA TYR A 53 -1.97 -5.11 9.19
C TYR A 53 -1.60 -4.97 10.67
N ARG A 54 -0.32 -5.09 11.02
CA ARG A 54 0.16 -4.87 12.40
C ARG A 54 -0.12 -3.46 12.91
N ASN A 55 -0.08 -2.45 12.03
CA ASN A 55 -0.32 -1.07 12.41
C ASN A 55 -1.82 -0.69 12.44
N LEU A 56 -2.64 -1.34 11.62
CA LEU A 56 -4.03 -0.91 11.38
C LEU A 56 -5.07 -1.90 11.91
N GLY A 57 -4.71 -3.16 12.18
CA GLY A 57 -5.59 -4.18 12.76
C GLY A 57 -6.73 -4.68 11.85
N SER A 58 -6.94 -4.07 10.67
CA SER A 58 -8.04 -4.38 9.76
C SER A 58 -7.56 -4.51 8.32
N TRP A 59 -7.93 -5.60 7.65
CA TRP A 59 -7.57 -5.83 6.25
C TRP A 59 -8.17 -4.77 5.30
N THR A 60 -9.31 -4.19 5.64
CA THR A 60 -9.90 -3.12 4.84
C THR A 60 -9.08 -1.84 4.94
N MET A 61 -8.53 -1.56 6.12
CA MET A 61 -7.59 -0.45 6.31
C MET A 61 -6.25 -0.71 5.63
N VAL A 62 -5.79 -1.97 5.62
CA VAL A 62 -4.60 -2.37 4.87
C VAL A 62 -4.79 -2.09 3.39
N ALA A 63 -5.93 -2.46 2.79
CA ALA A 63 -6.22 -2.19 1.39
C ALA A 63 -6.25 -0.68 1.08
N ALA A 64 -6.84 0.12 1.98
CA ALA A 64 -6.85 1.58 1.86
C ALA A 64 -5.44 2.18 2.01
N ALA A 65 -4.65 1.72 2.98
CA ALA A 65 -3.28 2.19 3.22
C ALA A 65 -2.31 1.78 2.12
N TYR A 66 -2.50 0.61 1.51
CA TYR A 66 -1.66 0.14 0.41
C TYR A 66 -1.73 1.10 -0.78
N ASN A 67 -2.92 1.63 -1.07
CA ASN A 67 -3.15 2.57 -2.17
C ASN A 67 -2.95 4.04 -1.75
N GLY A 68 -3.38 4.41 -0.55
CA GLY A 68 -3.46 5.80 -0.07
C GLY A 68 -2.35 6.22 0.90
N GLY A 69 -1.45 5.30 1.26
CA GLY A 69 -0.38 5.50 2.23
C GLY A 69 -0.84 5.33 3.69
N ILE A 70 0.00 4.66 4.49
CA ILE A 70 -0.28 4.39 5.91
C ILE A 70 -0.41 5.67 6.75
N GLY A 71 0.41 6.69 6.50
CA GLY A 71 0.37 7.94 7.27
C GLY A 71 -0.96 8.67 7.15
N ARG A 72 -1.60 8.61 5.98
CA ARG A 72 -2.96 9.13 5.79
C ARG A 72 -3.95 8.36 6.66
N MET A 73 -3.87 7.03 6.69
CA MET A 73 -4.78 6.19 7.49
C MET A 73 -4.59 6.44 8.99
N GLN A 74 -3.35 6.45 9.47
CA GLN A 74 -3.05 6.75 10.88
C GLN A 74 -3.53 8.15 11.30
N SER A 75 -3.44 9.14 10.41
CA SER A 75 -4.00 10.48 10.66
C SER A 75 -5.52 10.44 10.85
N HIS A 76 -6.24 9.66 10.04
CA HIS A 76 -7.70 9.51 10.17
C HIS A 76 -8.06 8.75 11.45
N MET A 77 -7.36 7.64 11.77
CA MET A 77 -7.57 6.90 13.02
C MET A 77 -7.39 7.79 14.25
N LYS A 78 -6.31 8.57 14.28
CA LYS A 78 -6.01 9.46 15.40
C LYS A 78 -7.05 10.58 15.54
N LYS A 79 -7.52 11.14 14.42
CA LYS A 79 -8.54 12.21 14.42
C LYS A 79 -9.92 11.73 14.82
N GLN A 80 -10.28 10.51 14.46
CA GLN A 80 -11.64 9.98 14.67
C GLN A 80 -11.73 9.11 15.94
N GLN A 81 -10.61 8.88 16.64
CA GLN A 81 -10.51 7.97 17.78
C GLN A 81 -11.09 6.58 17.52
N GLU A 82 -11.07 6.16 16.25
CA GLU A 82 -11.77 4.99 15.78
C GLU A 82 -10.76 4.04 15.13
N SER A 83 -10.76 2.80 15.62
CA SER A 83 -9.91 1.72 15.11
C SER A 83 -10.65 0.82 14.14
N ASN A 84 -11.97 0.95 14.05
CA ASN A 84 -12.80 0.14 13.18
C ASN A 84 -13.13 0.89 11.88
N TYR A 85 -12.65 0.32 10.77
CA TYR A 85 -12.81 0.85 9.42
C TYR A 85 -14.25 1.24 9.05
N TYR A 86 -15.26 0.49 9.50
CA TYR A 86 -16.66 0.76 9.16
C TYR A 86 -17.18 2.07 9.76
N PHE A 87 -16.54 2.56 10.81
CA PHE A 87 -16.87 3.81 11.47
C PHE A 87 -15.91 4.96 11.09
N LEU A 88 -14.88 4.67 10.29
CA LEU A 88 -13.96 5.67 9.76
C LEU A 88 -14.59 6.38 8.55
N SER A 89 -15.02 7.64 8.72
CA SER A 89 -15.49 8.45 7.59
C SER A 89 -14.29 8.83 6.71
N MET A 90 -14.13 8.17 5.57
CA MET A 90 -13.07 8.45 4.59
C MET A 90 -13.60 9.22 3.38
N ASN A 91 -12.75 10.09 2.83
CA ASN A 91 -13.04 10.93 1.66
C ASN A 91 -13.30 10.07 0.41
N ALA A 92 -14.18 10.52 -0.47
CA ALA A 92 -14.69 9.80 -1.65
C ALA A 92 -13.63 9.18 -2.59
N GLU A 93 -12.41 9.71 -2.65
CA GLU A 93 -11.33 9.14 -3.47
C GLU A 93 -10.74 7.82 -2.94
N THR A 94 -10.90 7.55 -1.64
CA THR A 94 -10.46 6.29 -1.01
C THR A 94 -11.63 5.31 -0.83
N SER A 95 -12.85 5.75 -1.16
CA SER A 95 -14.10 4.98 -1.14
C SER A 95 -14.28 3.92 -2.24
N PRO A 96 -13.57 3.87 -3.38
CA PRO A 96 -13.86 2.86 -4.40
C PRO A 96 -13.68 1.42 -3.92
N ILE A 97 -12.81 1.19 -2.93
CA ILE A 97 -12.60 -0.15 -2.32
C ILE A 97 -13.79 -0.53 -1.43
N THR A 98 -14.52 0.44 -0.88
CA THR A 98 -15.63 0.24 0.06
C THR A 98 -16.91 -0.28 -0.59
N ARG A 99 -17.08 -0.11 -1.91
CA ARG A 99 -18.31 -0.52 -2.63
C ARG A 99 -18.24 -1.94 -3.22
N ALA A 100 -17.08 -2.58 -3.16
CA ALA A 100 -16.82 -3.85 -3.84
C ALA A 100 -16.93 -5.09 -2.93
N LEU A 101 -17.29 -4.92 -1.65
CA LEU A 101 -17.50 -6.04 -0.74
C LEU A 101 -18.95 -5.99 -0.23
N PRO A 102 -19.72 -7.09 -0.39
CA PRO A 102 -21.11 -7.18 0.05
C PRO A 102 -21.26 -7.07 1.57
#